data_AF-A0A7L4N4W4-F1
#
_entry.id   AF-A0A7L4N4W4-F1
#
_cell.length_a   1.000
_cell.length_b   1.000
_cell.length_c   1.000
_cell.angle_alpha   90.00
_cell.angle_beta   90.00
_cell.angle_gamma   90.00
#
_symmetry.space_group_name_H-M   'P 1'
#
loop_
_entity.id
_entity.type
_entity.pdbx_description
1 polymer ?
#
loop_
_entity_poly.entity_id
_entity_poly.type
_entity_poly.pdbx_seq_one_letter_code
_entity_poly.pdbx_strand_id
1 'polypeptide(L)' 'RRPETSFLWFTSPYKTLKYILWRRYKWVAVLGILLLVVLLFLGIFIYAFPNYAAMKLVKPFN' A
#
# COMPACT_ATOMS: atom_id res chain seq x y z
N ARG A 1 11.70 -21.32 42.35
CA ARG A 1 12.29 -21.40 40.98
C ARG A 1 11.77 -20.20 40.19
N ARG A 2 12.65 -19.33 39.69
CA ARG A 2 12.29 -18.10 38.98
C ARG A 2 11.96 -18.44 37.51
N PRO A 3 10.96 -17.80 36.89
CA PRO A 3 10.54 -18.14 35.54
C PRO A 3 11.57 -17.60 34.52
N GLU A 4 12.12 -18.50 33.71
CA GLU A 4 13.07 -18.23 32.60
C GLU A 4 12.40 -17.57 31.37
N THR A 5 11.28 -16.85 31.54
CA THR A 5 10.33 -16.61 30.44
C THR A 5 10.11 -15.15 30.03
N SER A 6 10.94 -14.19 30.45
CA SER A 6 10.78 -12.78 30.04
C SER A 6 11.99 -12.11 29.39
N PHE A 7 13.20 -12.68 29.50
CA PHE A 7 14.44 -12.03 29.01
C PHE A 7 14.96 -12.55 27.66
N LEU A 8 14.27 -13.50 27.02
CA LEU A 8 14.70 -14.05 25.71
C LEU A 8 14.69 -13.01 24.58
N TRP A 9 13.93 -11.92 24.71
CA TRP A 9 14.00 -10.80 23.76
C TRP A 9 15.34 -10.03 23.86
N PHE A 10 15.96 -10.00 25.04
CA PHE A 10 17.17 -9.22 25.31
C PHE A 10 18.44 -9.91 24.82
N THR A 11 18.45 -11.24 24.73
CA THR A 11 19.61 -12.02 24.28
C THR A 11 19.75 -12.09 22.75
N SER A 12 18.67 -11.83 22.00
CA SER A 12 18.72 -11.75 20.53
C SER A 12 17.71 -10.72 19.96
N PRO A 13 17.89 -9.42 20.28
CA PRO A 13 16.94 -8.36 19.90
C PRO A 13 16.69 -8.31 18.39
N TYR A 14 17.70 -8.66 17.59
CA TYR A 14 17.67 -8.63 16.13
C TYR A 14 16.67 -9.63 15.51
N LYS A 15 16.56 -10.85 16.03
CA LYS A 15 15.62 -11.85 15.50
C LYS A 15 14.17 -11.46 15.79
N THR A 16 13.93 -10.92 16.98
CA THR A 16 12.59 -10.52 17.40
C THR A 16 12.14 -9.24 16.69
N LEU A 17 13.05 -8.26 16.52
CA LEU A 17 12.79 -7.06 15.72
C LEU A 17 12.49 -7.40 14.26
N LYS A 18 13.27 -8.28 13.62
CA LYS A 18 13.00 -8.76 12.26
C LYS A 18 11.63 -9.42 12.16
N TYR A 19 11.22 -10.21 13.16
CA TYR A 19 9.91 -10.87 13.16
C TYR A 19 8.75 -9.87 13.28
N ILE A 20 8.88 -8.87 14.17
CA ILE A 20 7.87 -7.81 14.36
C ILE A 20 7.78 -6.93 13.11
N LEU A 21 8.92 -6.48 12.58
CA LEU A 21 9.01 -5.71 11.34
C LEU A 21 8.40 -6.51 10.18
N TRP A 22 8.79 -7.76 9.97
CA TRP A 22 8.25 -8.61 8.92
C TRP A 22 6.74 -8.84 9.05
N ARG A 23 6.21 -8.94 10.28
CA ARG A 23 4.76 -9.09 10.49
C ARG A 23 3.99 -7.81 10.21
N ARG A 24 4.54 -6.65 10.55
CA ARG A 24 3.91 -5.32 10.36
C ARG A 24 4.07 -4.80 8.93
N TYR A 25 5.24 -5.01 8.30
CA TYR A 25 5.55 -4.50 6.97
C TYR A 25 4.84 -5.23 5.83
N LYS A 26 4.38 -6.48 6.01
CA LYS A 26 3.59 -7.18 4.97
C LYS A 26 2.36 -6.36 4.57
N TRP A 27 1.62 -5.84 5.54
CA TRP A 27 0.44 -5.02 5.30
C TRP A 27 0.79 -3.65 4.73
N VAL A 28 1.90 -3.05 5.18
CA VAL A 28 2.40 -1.78 4.63
C VAL A 28 2.83 -1.93 3.18
N ALA A 29 3.50 -3.03 2.83
CA ALA A 29 3.91 -3.33 1.46
C ALA A 29 2.69 -3.57 0.55
N VAL A 30 1.72 -4.35 1.01
CA VAL A 30 0.44 -4.55 0.28
C VAL A 30 -0.30 -3.23 0.09
N LEU A 31 -0.38 -2.39 1.13
CA LEU A 31 -1.00 -1.07 1.05
C LEU A 31 -0.25 -0.14 0.09
N GLY A 32 1.09 -0.17 0.10
CA GLY A 32 1.91 0.60 -0.83
C GLY A 32 1.70 0.19 -2.28
N ILE A 33 1.62 -1.11 -2.56
CA ILE A 33 1.32 -1.63 -3.90
C ILE A 33 -0.10 -1.22 -4.32
N LEU A 34 -1.09 -1.37 -3.44
CA LEU A 34 -2.47 -0.98 -3.73
C LEU A 34 -2.58 0.52 -4.02
N LEU A 35 -1.91 1.35 -3.22
CA LEU A 35 -1.90 2.80 -3.39
C LEU A 35 -1.26 3.20 -4.72
N LEU A 36 -0.17 2.54 -5.11
CA LEU A 36 0.48 2.74 -6.41
C LEU A 36 -0.47 2.40 -7.57
N VAL A 37 -1.18 1.27 -7.49
CA VAL A 37 -2.19 0.87 -8.50
C VAL A 37 -3.30 1.91 -8.62
N VAL A 38 -3.83 2.39 -7.49
CA VAL A 38 -4.87 3.43 -7.47
C VAL A 38 -4.36 4.74 -8.08
N LEU A 39 -3.11 5.13 -7.80
CA LEU A 39 -2.52 6.35 -8.34
C LEU A 39 -2.33 6.29 -9.86
N LEU A 40 -1.86 5.15 -10.37
CA LEU A 40 -1.75 4.90 -11.81
C LEU A 40 -3.12 4.92 -12.48
N PHE A 41 -4.12 4.30 -11.87
CA PHE A 41 -5.49 4.31 -12.37
C PHE A 41 -6.04 5.74 -12.44
N LEU A 42 -5.85 6.55 -11.40
CA LEU A 42 -6.26 7.95 -11.38
C LEU A 42 -5.56 8.78 -12.46
N GLY A 43 -4.25 8.57 -12.65
CA GLY A 43 -3.47 9.28 -13.68
C GLY A 43 -4.01 9.01 -15.08
N ILE A 44 -4.26 7.74 -15.42
CA ILE A 44 -4.85 7.34 -16.70
C ILE A 44 -6.28 7.88 -16.84
N PHE A 45 -7.06 7.82 -15.76
CA PHE A 45 -8.43 8.33 -15.75
C PHE A 45 -8.47 9.83 -16.06
N ILE A 46 -7.68 10.66 -15.36
CA ILE A 46 -7.64 12.11 -15.60
C ILE A 46 -7.13 12.42 -17.01
N TYR A 47 -6.19 11.63 -17.54
CA TYR A 47 -5.70 11.78 -18.91
C TYR A 47 -6.76 11.46 -19.97
N ALA A 48 -7.53 10.38 -19.79
CA ALA A 48 -8.54 9.92 -20.75
C ALA A 48 -9.89 10.66 -20.64
N PHE A 49 -10.24 11.12 -19.43
CA PHE A 49 -11.50 11.79 -19.12
C PHE A 49 -11.83 13.02 -19.99
N PRO A 50 -10.91 13.98 -20.25
CA PRO A 50 -11.26 15.23 -20.94
C PRO A 50 -11.76 15.00 -22.36
N ASN A 51 -11.16 14.06 -23.11
CA ASN A 51 -11.60 13.76 -24.47
C ASN A 51 -13.00 13.15 -24.49
N TYR A 52 -13.28 12.23 -23.56
CA TYR A 52 -14.59 11.58 -23.47
C TYR A 52 -15.69 12.55 -22.99
N ALA A 53 -15.38 13.37 -21.98
CA ALA A 53 -16.29 14.38 -21.46
C ALA A 53 -16.59 15.48 -22.50
N ALA A 54 -15.57 15.91 -23.26
CA ALA A 54 -15.73 16.89 -24.32
C ALA A 54 -16.65 16.40 -25.44
N MET A 55 -16.47 15.16 -25.93
CA MET A 55 -17.34 14.58 -26.96
C MET A 55 -18.80 14.47 -26.49
N LYS A 56 -19.02 14.16 -25.21
CA LYS A 56 -20.37 14.08 -24.61
C LYS A 56 -21.06 15.44 -24.49
N LEU A 57 -20.30 16.50 -24.23
CA LEU A 57 -20.81 17.87 -24.08
C LEU A 57 -21.08 18.55 -25.42
N VAL A 58 -20.18 18.38 -26.39
CA VAL A 58 -20.23 19.15 -27.64
C VAL A 58 -21.26 18.59 -28.63
N LYS A 59 -21.70 17.32 -28.49
CA LYS A 59 -22.60 16.62 -29.43
C LYS A 59 -22.43 17.09 -30.90
N PRO A 60 -21.24 16.97 -31.49
CA PRO A 60 -20.94 17.65 -32.76
C PRO A 60 -21.68 17.08 -33.99
N PHE A 61 -22.49 16.04 -33.84
CA PHE A 61 -23.19 15.34 -34.93
C PHE A 61 -24.71 15.24 -34.72
N ASN A 62 -25.30 16.07 -33.87
CA ASN A 62 -26.75 16.15 -33.66
C ASN A 62 -27.27 17.56 -33.89
#